data_AF-A0A2V7HVZ3-F1
#
_entry.id   AF-A0A2V7HVZ3-F1
#
_cell.length_a   1.000
_cell.length_b   1.000
_cell.length_c   1.000
_cell.angle_alpha   90.00
_cell.angle_beta   90.00
_cell.angle_gamma   90.00
#
_symmetry.space_group_name_H-M   'P 1'
#
loop_
_entity.id
_entity.type
_entity.pdbx_description
1 polymer ?
#
loop_
_entity_poly.entity_id
_entity_poly.type
_entity_poly.pdbx_seq_one_letter_code
_entity_poly.pdbx_strand_id
1 'polypeptide(L)'
;DLALSNGVWLEVLPCPTVEGLAAFRAAKRTADERQARAKALVAQLREPLLSELEGLLREGRRVDAMRRYSAASGEDLTMAGRVVEVLEGDMP
;
A
#
# COMPACT_ATOMS: atom_id res chain seq x y z
N ASP A 1 -10.71 12.28 -23.60
CA ASP A 1 -11.20 12.81 -24.89
C ASP A 1 -12.14 13.97 -24.65
N LEU A 2 -12.30 14.87 -25.62
CA LEU A 2 -13.30 15.94 -25.58
C LEU A 2 -14.35 15.71 -26.66
N ALA A 3 -15.62 15.89 -26.33
CA ALA A 3 -16.73 15.83 -27.29
C ALA A 3 -17.56 17.11 -27.25
N LEU A 4 -17.91 17.64 -28.43
CA LEU A 4 -18.83 18.76 -28.56
C LEU A 4 -20.27 18.25 -28.57
N SER A 5 -21.07 18.66 -27.59
CA SER A 5 -22.50 18.32 -27.48
C SER A 5 -23.31 19.57 -27.17
N ASN A 6 -24.29 19.89 -28.02
CA ASN A 6 -25.13 21.10 -27.89
C ASN A 6 -24.34 22.41 -27.70
N GLY A 7 -23.20 22.55 -28.39
CA GLY A 7 -22.36 23.75 -28.31
C GLY A 7 -21.45 23.84 -27.08
N VAL A 8 -21.43 22.80 -26.22
CA VAL A 8 -20.56 22.73 -25.04
C VAL A 8 -19.55 21.60 -25.22
N TRP A 9 -18.29 21.88 -24.91
CA TRP A 9 -17.25 20.86 -24.85
C TRP A 9 -17.32 20.11 -23.52
N LEU A 10 -17.46 18.80 -23.61
CA LEU A 10 -17.54 17.89 -22.46
C LEU A 10 -16.31 16.98 -22.43
N GLU A 11 -15.79 16.74 -21.25
CA GLU A 11 -14.79 15.70 -21.03
C GLU A 11 -15.47 14.33 -21.11
N VAL A 12 -15.00 13.51 -22.06
CA VAL A 12 -15.40 12.12 -22.19
C VAL A 12 -14.41 11.28 -21.42
N LEU A 13 -14.87 10.80 -20.26
CA LEU A 13 -14.24 9.73 -19.53
C LEU A 13 -14.77 8.40 -20.09
N PRO A 14 -13.94 7.59 -20.75
CA PRO A 14 -14.40 6.33 -21.31
C PRO A 14 -14.91 5.43 -20.18
N CYS A 15 -16.10 4.86 -20.37
CA CYS A 15 -16.58 3.79 -19.49
C CYS A 15 -15.57 2.64 -19.50
N PRO A 16 -15.20 2.06 -18.35
CA PRO A 16 -14.30 0.92 -18.29
C PRO A 16 -14.82 -0.24 -19.17
N THR A 17 -13.93 -0.88 -19.92
CA THR A 17 -14.29 -2.08 -20.68
C THR A 17 -14.55 -3.27 -19.75
N VAL A 18 -15.21 -4.32 -20.25
CA VAL A 18 -15.45 -5.54 -19.46
C VAL A 18 -14.12 -6.18 -19.02
N GLU A 19 -13.13 -6.20 -19.91
CA GLU A 19 -11.78 -6.67 -19.64
C GLU A 19 -11.07 -5.79 -18.61
N GLY A 20 -11.20 -4.47 -18.73
CA GLY A 20 -10.64 -3.50 -17.79
C GLY A 20 -11.24 -3.67 -16.39
N LEU A 21 -12.55 -3.88 -16.29
CA LEU A 21 -13.23 -4.17 -15.02
C LEU A 21 -12.75 -5.50 -14.42
N ALA A 22 -12.55 -6.53 -15.24
CA ALA A 22 -12.04 -7.81 -14.78
C ALA A 22 -10.60 -7.68 -14.24
N ALA A 23 -9.71 -7.00 -14.96
CA ALA A 23 -8.34 -6.74 -14.54
C ALA A 23 -8.29 -5.92 -13.24
N PHE A 24 -9.10 -4.87 -13.14
CA PHE A 24 -9.21 -4.06 -11.93
C PHE A 24 -9.65 -4.88 -10.72
N ARG A 25 -10.68 -5.72 -10.87
CA ARG A 25 -11.16 -6.60 -9.78
C ARG A 25 -10.09 -7.59 -9.35
N ALA A 26 -9.33 -8.15 -10.28
CA ALA A 26 -8.21 -9.05 -9.96
C ALA A 26 -7.12 -8.30 -9.18
N ALA A 27 -6.69 -7.13 -9.66
CA ALA A 27 -5.69 -6.30 -8.99
C ALA A 27 -6.14 -5.87 -7.59
N LYS A 28 -7.42 -5.50 -7.43
CA LYS A 28 -8.02 -5.16 -6.13
C LYS A 28 -7.91 -6.32 -5.15
N ARG A 29 -8.30 -7.54 -5.54
CA ARG A 29 -8.18 -8.72 -4.67
C ARG A 29 -6.73 -8.96 -4.23
N THR A 30 -5.78 -8.89 -5.16
CA THR A 30 -4.36 -9.04 -4.81
C THR A 30 -3.87 -7.93 -3.87
N ALA A 31 -4.34 -6.68 -4.06
CA ALA A 31 -4.01 -5.59 -3.15
C ALA A 31 -4.59 -5.81 -1.75
N ASP A 32 -5.84 -6.26 -1.66
CA ASP A 32 -6.55 -6.57 -0.42
C ASP A 32 -5.87 -7.73 0.33
N GLU A 33 -5.47 -8.80 -0.37
CA GLU A 33 -4.72 -9.94 0.19
C GLU A 33 -3.37 -9.50 0.78
N ARG A 34 -2.61 -8.69 0.03
CA ARG A 34 -1.33 -8.15 0.50
C ARG A 34 -1.53 -7.22 1.70
N GLN A 35 -2.61 -6.42 1.72
CA GLN A 35 -2.93 -5.56 2.85
C GLN A 35 -3.30 -6.36 4.10
N ALA A 36 -4.11 -7.41 3.95
CA ALA A 36 -4.45 -8.31 5.05
C ALA A 36 -3.19 -8.99 5.62
N ARG A 37 -2.27 -9.46 4.75
CA ARG A 37 -0.99 -10.03 5.18
C ARG A 37 -0.13 -9.01 5.93
N ALA A 38 -0.02 -7.78 5.43
CA ALA A 38 0.73 -6.72 6.10
C ALA A 38 0.19 -6.43 7.51
N LYS A 39 -1.15 -6.32 7.66
CA LYS A 39 -1.78 -6.17 8.99
C LYS A 39 -1.49 -7.33 9.92
N ALA A 40 -1.57 -8.57 9.42
CA ALA A 40 -1.25 -9.75 10.22
C ALA A 40 0.22 -9.78 10.67
N LEU A 41 1.14 -9.27 9.83
CA LEU A 41 2.56 -9.16 10.16
C LEU A 41 2.82 -8.06 11.20
N VAL A 42 2.17 -6.89 11.07
CA VAL A 42 2.23 -5.82 12.07
C VAL A 42 1.74 -6.32 13.43
N ALA A 43 0.61 -7.03 13.47
CA ALA A 43 0.06 -7.59 14.70
C ALA A 43 0.98 -8.63 15.39
N GLN A 44 1.95 -9.19 14.65
CA GLN A 44 2.94 -10.14 15.17
C GLN A 44 4.26 -9.46 15.57
N LEU A 45 4.44 -8.17 15.32
CA LEU A 45 5.62 -7.43 15.76
C LEU A 45 5.74 -7.46 17.27
N ARG A 46 6.98 -7.65 17.75
CA ARG A 46 7.32 -7.69 19.17
C ARG A 46 8.54 -6.82 19.42
N GLU A 47 8.76 -6.49 20.69
CA GLU A 47 9.99 -5.84 21.13
C GLU A 47 11.22 -6.74 20.92
N PRO A 48 12.40 -6.16 20.64
CA PRO A 48 12.68 -4.72 20.50
C PRO A 48 12.36 -4.15 19.11
N LEU A 49 12.01 -5.00 18.14
CA LEU A 49 11.84 -4.59 16.74
C LEU A 49 10.73 -3.55 16.57
N LEU A 50 9.62 -3.68 17.31
CA LEU A 50 8.52 -2.71 17.25
C LEU A 50 9.00 -1.30 17.62
N SER A 51 9.62 -1.13 18.79
CA SER A 51 10.17 0.16 19.22
C SER A 51 11.20 0.73 18.25
N GLU A 52 12.07 -0.11 17.69
CA GLU A 52 13.07 0.32 16.70
C GLU A 52 12.40 0.87 15.42
N LEU A 53 11.39 0.17 14.89
CA LEU A 53 10.68 0.59 13.69
C LEU A 53 9.90 1.88 13.93
N GLU A 54 9.19 1.99 15.05
CA GLU A 54 8.50 3.23 15.41
C GLU A 54 9.48 4.40 15.59
N GLY A 55 10.65 4.17 16.20
CA GLY A 55 11.70 5.18 16.33
C GLY A 55 12.15 5.71 14.97
N LEU A 56 12.44 4.81 14.03
CA LEU A 56 12.81 5.18 12.66
C LEU A 56 11.69 5.95 11.94
N LEU A 57 10.43 5.58 12.16
CA LEU A 57 9.29 6.26 11.55
C LEU A 57 9.08 7.67 12.12
N ARG A 58 9.21 7.85 13.44
CA ARG A 58 9.17 9.20 14.06
C ARG A 58 10.27 10.13 13.54
N GLU A 59 11.42 9.57 13.17
CA GLU A 59 12.53 10.30 12.54
C GLU A 59 12.32 10.55 11.02
N GLY A 60 11.20 10.09 10.43
CA GLY A 60 10.94 10.18 8.99
C GLY A 60 11.79 9.23 8.15
N ARG A 61 12.47 8.26 8.77
CA ARG A 61 13.43 7.35 8.12
C ARG A 61 12.75 6.07 7.63
N ARG A 62 11.70 6.25 6.81
CA ARG A 62 10.87 5.15 6.32
C ARG A 62 11.65 4.05 5.57
N VAL A 63 12.62 4.44 4.73
CA VAL A 63 13.46 3.47 3.98
C VAL A 63 14.30 2.60 4.93
N ASP A 64 14.81 3.19 6.01
CA ASP A 64 15.59 2.46 7.01
C ASP A 64 14.68 1.49 7.79
N ALA A 65 13.47 1.91 8.15
CA ALA A 65 12.47 1.04 8.78
C ALA A 65 12.14 -0.16 7.88
N MET A 66 11.95 0.06 6.57
CA MET A 66 11.71 -1.03 5.61
C MET A 66 12.87 -2.01 5.54
N ARG A 67 14.10 -1.51 5.43
CA ARG A 67 15.30 -2.37 5.39
C ARG A 67 15.47 -3.14 6.69
N ARG A 68 15.23 -2.48 7.83
CA ARG A 68 15.33 -3.09 9.16
C ARG A 68 14.33 -4.21 9.35
N TYR A 69 13.07 -3.99 8.96
CA TYR A 69 12.03 -5.01 9.00
C TYR A 69 12.37 -6.19 8.07
N SER A 70 12.71 -5.91 6.81
CA SER A 70 13.07 -6.94 5.82
C SER A 70 14.24 -7.82 6.31
N ALA A 71 15.28 -7.21 6.89
CA ALA A 71 16.42 -7.94 7.44
C ALA A 71 16.04 -8.81 8.65
N ALA A 72 15.04 -8.41 9.44
CA ALA A 72 14.60 -9.13 10.63
C ALA A 72 13.63 -10.28 10.31
N SER A 73 12.70 -10.06 9.39
CA SER A 73 11.62 -10.98 9.06
C SER A 73 11.94 -11.91 7.89
N GLY A 74 12.90 -11.54 7.03
CA GLY A 74 13.18 -12.22 5.77
C GLY A 74 12.18 -11.89 4.66
N GLU A 75 11.20 -11.02 4.92
CA GLU A 75 10.26 -10.54 3.91
C GLU A 75 10.96 -9.64 2.89
N ASP A 76 10.48 -9.63 1.65
CA ASP A 76 11.00 -8.75 0.62
C ASP A 76 10.68 -7.26 0.89
N LEU A 77 11.37 -6.36 0.19
CA LEU A 77 11.18 -4.92 0.38
C LEU A 77 9.78 -4.42 0.00
N THR A 78 9.04 -5.13 -0.85
CA THR A 78 7.67 -4.77 -1.22
C THR A 78 6.73 -5.03 -0.04
N MET A 79 6.85 -6.20 0.59
CA MET A 79 6.09 -6.53 1.80
C MET A 79 6.53 -5.68 2.99
N ALA A 80 7.84 -5.46 3.16
CA ALA A 80 8.36 -4.57 4.20
C ALA A 80 7.80 -3.14 4.07
N GLY A 81 7.70 -2.61 2.85
CA GLY A 81 7.09 -1.31 2.58
C GLY A 81 5.64 -1.21 3.05
N ARG A 82 4.85 -2.26 2.82
CA ARG A 82 3.45 -2.33 3.25
C ARG A 82 3.31 -2.46 4.77
N VAL A 83 4.15 -3.28 5.39
CA VAL A 83 4.16 -3.42 6.85
C VAL A 83 4.48 -2.08 7.51
N VAL A 84 5.50 -1.38 7.01
CA VAL A 84 5.86 -0.04 7.50
C VAL A 84 4.74 0.97 7.26
N GLU A 85 4.06 0.92 6.11
CA GLU A 85 2.90 1.78 5.84
C GLU A 85 1.75 1.57 6.82
N VAL A 86 1.42 0.30 7.10
CA VAL A 86 0.37 -0.05 8.07
C VAL A 86 0.79 0.40 9.47
N LEU A 87 2.03 0.12 9.87
CA LEU A 87 2.55 0.51 11.18
C LEU A 87 2.51 2.03 11.36
N GLU A 88 2.97 2.79 10.36
CA GLU A 88 2.94 4.27 10.38
C GLU A 88 1.51 4.83 10.46
N GLY A 89 0.55 4.19 9.80
CA GLY A 89 -0.87 4.57 9.87
C GLY A 89 -1.56 4.24 11.21
N ASP A 90 -1.04 3.25 11.95
CA ASP A 90 -1.55 2.84 13.26
C ASP A 90 -0.89 3.63 14.42
N MET A 91 0.14 4.44 14.12
CA MET A 91 0.81 5.29 15.13
C MET A 91 -0.08 6.49 15.52
N PRO A 92 -0.12 6.85 16.82
CA PRO A 92 -0.94 7.96 17.34
C PRO A 92 -0.40 9.35 16.98
#